data_AF-X0UN34-F1
#
_entry.id   AF-X0UN34-F1
#
_cell.length_a   1.000
_cell.length_b   1.000
_cell.length_c   1.000
_cell.angle_alpha   90.00
_cell.angle_beta   90.00
_cell.angle_gamma   90.00
#
_symmetry.space_group_name_H-M   'P 1'
#
loop_
_entity.id
_entity.type
_entity.pdbx_description
1 polymer ?
#
loop_
_entity_poly.entity_id
_entity_poly.type
_entity_poly.pdbx_seq_one_letter_code
_entity_poly.pdbx_strand_id
1 'polypeptide(L)'
;RTGSRTVTGMAGHWFERIQWSLPTQDNYDWLRLLFNGAETGQHLRREYEHLRREYEDLRREYEQLRRPFAVSAEVPFTDVWTFPTVQARDGKHPCEKPLAMMRHIVEVSSRPGDLVLDPFAGSGGTLEAASIMGRKAIGCDTDPRYCRMVESRVRSSGRLWEHSSNGQAW
;
A
#
# COMPACT_ATOMS: atom_id res chain seq x y z
N ARG A 1 -44.94 7.70 7.12
CA ARG A 1 -43.92 7.43 8.17
C ARG A 1 -42.74 6.75 7.50
N THR A 2 -41.72 7.52 7.12
CA THR A 2 -40.46 7.01 6.54
C THR A 2 -39.61 6.41 7.65
N GLY A 3 -39.93 5.18 8.03
CA GLY A 3 -39.20 4.46 9.06
C GLY A 3 -37.83 4.07 8.54
N SER A 4 -36.78 4.75 8.99
CA SER A 4 -35.41 4.25 8.91
C SER A 4 -35.34 2.98 9.75
N ARG A 5 -35.58 1.84 9.10
CA ARG A 5 -35.45 0.51 9.70
C ARG A 5 -34.08 -0.07 9.34
N THR A 6 -33.04 0.75 9.42
CA THR A 6 -31.66 0.30 9.28
C THR A 6 -31.36 -0.66 10.41
N VAL A 7 -31.34 -1.96 10.11
CA VAL A 7 -31.02 -3.00 11.11
C VAL A 7 -29.58 -2.83 11.60
N THR A 8 -28.70 -2.30 10.75
CA THR A 8 -27.37 -1.74 11.07
C THR A 8 -26.97 -0.72 9.99
N GLY A 9 -26.22 0.34 10.35
CA GLY A 9 -25.61 1.30 9.42
C GLY A 9 -26.49 2.49 8.98
N MET A 10 -25.87 3.47 8.32
CA MET A 10 -26.54 4.65 7.75
C MET A 10 -26.90 4.37 6.28
N ALA A 11 -28.19 4.37 5.95
CA ALA A 11 -28.68 4.02 4.60
C ALA A 11 -28.12 4.89 3.46
N GLY A 12 -27.65 6.11 3.77
CA GLY A 12 -27.04 7.02 2.78
C GLY A 12 -25.80 6.43 2.10
N HIS A 13 -24.94 5.73 2.85
CA HIS A 13 -23.69 5.18 2.33
C HIS A 13 -23.87 3.98 1.38
N TRP A 14 -25.08 3.44 1.23
CA TRP A 14 -25.32 2.32 0.30
C TRP A 14 -25.40 2.77 -1.16
N PHE A 15 -25.72 4.03 -1.41
CA PHE A 15 -25.96 4.58 -2.76
C PHE A 15 -25.18 5.87 -3.04
N GLU A 16 -24.40 6.34 -2.08
CA GLU A 16 -23.51 7.49 -2.25
C GLU A 16 -22.25 7.12 -3.06
N ARG A 17 -21.69 8.12 -3.74
CA ARG A 17 -20.42 8.00 -4.49
C ARG A 17 -19.20 7.93 -3.58
N ILE A 18 -19.33 8.32 -2.32
CA ILE A 18 -18.26 8.38 -1.33
C ILE A 18 -18.62 7.43 -0.19
N GLN A 19 -17.64 6.69 0.34
CA GLN A 19 -17.84 5.73 1.43
C GLN A 19 -18.89 4.66 1.12
N TRP A 20 -18.98 4.25 -0.15
CA TRP A 20 -19.91 3.23 -0.59
C TRP A 20 -19.73 1.91 0.20
N SER A 21 -20.83 1.41 0.75
CA SER A 21 -20.86 0.17 1.53
C SER A 21 -22.03 -0.71 1.10
N LEU A 22 -21.80 -2.03 1.02
CA LEU A 22 -22.88 -2.96 0.70
C LEU A 22 -23.87 -3.03 1.88
N PRO A 23 -25.19 -2.93 1.66
CA PRO A 23 -26.16 -3.22 2.70
C PRO A 23 -26.02 -4.67 3.19
N THR A 24 -26.41 -4.94 4.43
CA THR A 24 -26.57 -6.31 4.92
C THR A 24 -27.66 -7.04 4.14
N GLN A 25 -27.70 -8.38 4.23
CA GLN A 25 -28.72 -9.18 3.56
C GLN A 25 -30.13 -8.77 3.98
N ASP A 26 -30.39 -8.62 5.28
CA ASP A 26 -31.69 -8.20 5.81
C ASP A 26 -32.13 -6.82 5.26
N ASN A 27 -31.19 -5.88 5.18
CA ASN A 27 -31.45 -4.56 4.62
C ASN A 27 -31.73 -4.65 3.11
N TYR A 28 -31.00 -5.50 2.38
CA TYR A 28 -31.22 -5.72 0.95
C TYR A 28 -32.61 -6.32 0.66
N ASP A 29 -33.02 -7.32 1.45
CA ASP A 29 -34.33 -7.97 1.32
C ASP A 29 -35.47 -7.00 1.66
N TRP A 30 -35.29 -6.17 2.69
CA TRP A 30 -36.22 -5.08 3.00
C TRP A 30 -36.35 -4.09 1.84
N LEU A 31 -35.23 -3.67 1.22
CA LEU A 31 -35.25 -2.78 0.05
C LEU A 31 -35.95 -3.44 -1.15
N ARG A 32 -35.76 -4.75 -1.37
CA ARG A 32 -36.46 -5.50 -2.41
C ARG A 32 -37.97 -5.48 -2.19
N LEU A 33 -38.44 -5.70 -0.97
CA LEU A 33 -39.87 -5.62 -0.65
C LEU A 33 -40.42 -4.20 -0.86
N LEU A 34 -39.66 -3.18 -0.45
CA LEU A 34 -40.07 -1.78 -0.58
C LEU A 34 -40.19 -1.34 -2.04
N PHE A 35 -39.20 -1.69 -2.88
CA PHE A 35 -39.14 -1.21 -4.27
C PHE A 35 -39.87 -2.07 -5.28
N ASN A 36 -40.30 -3.29 -4.93
CA ASN A 36 -41.03 -4.20 -5.82
C ASN A 36 -42.48 -4.47 -5.33
N GLY A 37 -43.05 -3.54 -4.55
CA GLY A 37 -44.45 -3.61 -4.13
C GLY A 37 -45.45 -3.51 -5.29
N ALA A 38 -46.74 -3.73 -4.97
CA ALA A 38 -47.85 -4.16 -5.83
C ALA A 38 -48.01 -3.56 -7.25
N GLU A 39 -47.41 -2.41 -7.58
CA GLU A 39 -47.57 -1.77 -8.90
C GLU A 39 -46.28 -1.17 -9.48
N THR A 40 -45.12 -1.34 -8.84
CA THR A 40 -43.88 -0.65 -9.23
C THR A 40 -42.70 -1.59 -9.40
N GLY A 41 -42.36 -1.88 -10.66
CA GLY A 41 -41.00 -2.20 -11.12
C GLY A 41 -40.41 -3.57 -10.78
N GLN A 42 -39.38 -3.96 -11.54
CA GLN A 42 -38.50 -5.10 -11.25
C GLN A 42 -37.11 -4.57 -10.87
N HIS A 43 -36.97 -4.10 -9.64
CA HIS A 43 -35.76 -3.50 -9.09
C HIS A 43 -35.01 -4.51 -8.19
N LEU A 44 -33.68 -4.35 -8.06
CA LEU A 44 -32.85 -5.16 -7.17
C LEU A 44 -33.06 -6.69 -7.37
N ARG A 45 -33.15 -7.13 -8.64
CA ARG A 45 -33.50 -8.52 -9.01
C ARG A 45 -32.43 -9.55 -8.65
N ARG A 46 -31.17 -9.10 -8.55
CA ARG A 46 -30.01 -9.96 -8.33
C ARG A 46 -30.06 -10.59 -6.94
N GLU A 47 -29.48 -11.78 -6.81
CA GLU A 47 -29.30 -12.40 -5.50
C GLU A 47 -28.26 -11.65 -4.66
N TYR A 48 -28.48 -11.61 -3.35
CA TYR A 48 -27.57 -10.94 -2.42
C TYR A 48 -26.14 -11.47 -2.53
N GLU A 49 -25.97 -12.79 -2.58
CA GLU A 49 -24.65 -13.41 -2.69
C GLU A 49 -23.92 -13.08 -4.00
N HIS A 50 -24.64 -12.88 -5.10
CA HIS A 50 -24.02 -12.43 -6.35
C HIS A 50 -23.53 -10.98 -6.23
N LEU A 51 -24.33 -10.10 -5.61
CA LEU A 51 -23.95 -8.72 -5.35
C LEU A 51 -22.78 -8.61 -4.35
N ARG A 52 -22.79 -9.43 -3.29
CA ARG A 52 -21.71 -9.49 -2.29
C ARG A 52 -20.38 -9.92 -2.90
N ARG A 53 -20.38 -10.90 -3.80
CA ARG A 53 -19.18 -11.32 -4.51
C ARG A 53 -18.59 -10.20 -5.37
N GLU A 54 -19.41 -9.59 -6.24
CA GLU A 54 -18.94 -8.46 -7.04
C GLU A 54 -18.46 -7.28 -6.18
N TYR A 55 -19.14 -6.98 -5.07
CA TYR A 55 -18.68 -5.99 -4.10
C TYR A 55 -17.28 -6.32 -3.57
N GLU A 56 -17.07 -7.56 -3.11
CA GLU A 56 -15.78 -7.98 -2.56
C GLU A 56 -14.67 -7.96 -3.62
N ASP A 57 -14.97 -8.35 -4.86
CA ASP A 57 -14.02 -8.31 -5.96
C ASP A 57 -13.61 -6.86 -6.28
N LEU A 58 -14.58 -5.96 -6.43
CA LEU A 58 -14.33 -4.53 -6.64
C LEU A 58 -13.59 -3.87 -5.47
N ARG A 59 -13.95 -4.22 -4.24
CA ARG A 59 -13.28 -3.72 -3.03
C ARG A 59 -11.83 -4.16 -3.02
N ARG A 60 -11.54 -5.43 -3.32
CA ARG A 60 -10.17 -5.97 -3.40
C ARG A 60 -9.37 -5.29 -4.50
N GLU A 61 -9.94 -5.12 -5.69
CA GLU A 61 -9.29 -4.42 -6.80
C GLU A 61 -8.97 -2.97 -6.41
N TYR A 62 -9.94 -2.26 -5.84
CA TYR A 62 -9.75 -0.89 -5.34
C TYR A 62 -8.66 -0.82 -4.26
N GLU A 63 -8.69 -1.72 -3.27
CA GLU A 63 -7.68 -1.80 -2.22
C GLU A 63 -6.29 -2.12 -2.78
N GLN A 64 -6.20 -2.95 -3.82
CA GLN A 64 -4.93 -3.26 -4.48
C GLN A 64 -4.39 -2.06 -5.25
N LEU A 65 -5.25 -1.33 -5.99
CA LEU A 65 -4.90 -0.13 -6.74
C LEU A 65 -4.53 1.05 -5.86
N ARG A 66 -5.09 1.12 -4.64
CA ARG A 66 -4.76 2.18 -3.69
C ARG A 66 -3.29 2.08 -3.34
N ARG A 67 -2.58 3.22 -3.48
CA ARG A 67 -1.21 3.33 -3.01
C ARG A 67 -1.17 2.96 -1.53
N PRO A 68 -0.29 2.03 -1.12
CA PRO A 68 -0.10 1.77 0.29
C PRO A 68 0.32 3.07 0.95
N PHE A 69 -0.40 3.42 2.00
CA PHE A 69 -0.06 4.51 2.89
C PHE A 69 -0.50 4.08 4.28
N ALA A 70 0.43 3.44 4.98
CA ALA A 70 0.21 2.92 6.31
C ALA A 70 0.48 4.02 7.34
N VAL A 71 -0.54 4.39 8.10
CA VAL A 71 -0.42 5.28 9.25
C VAL A 71 -0.78 4.45 10.48
N SER A 72 0.04 4.52 11.52
CA SER A 72 -0.25 3.91 12.82
C SER A 72 -0.13 4.97 13.92
N ALA A 73 -0.47 4.61 15.16
CA ALA A 73 -0.24 5.51 16.30
C ALA A 73 1.26 5.79 16.49
N GLU A 74 2.11 4.80 16.20
CA GLU A 74 3.57 4.88 16.24
C GLU A 74 4.16 5.60 15.02
N VAL A 75 3.43 5.61 13.90
CA VAL A 75 3.82 6.23 12.63
C VAL A 75 2.74 7.25 12.22
N PRO A 76 2.67 8.41 12.90
CA PRO A 76 1.58 9.36 12.72
C PRO A 76 1.62 10.01 11.34
N PHE A 77 0.46 10.45 10.86
CA PHE A 77 0.34 11.24 9.64
C PHE A 77 0.87 12.66 9.88
N THR A 78 2.10 12.90 9.48
CA THR A 78 2.77 14.21 9.55
C THR A 78 3.65 14.41 8.31
N ASP A 79 3.76 15.65 7.86
CA ASP A 79 4.64 16.12 6.79
C ASP A 79 6.03 16.55 7.30
N VAL A 80 6.22 16.63 8.63
CA VAL A 80 7.50 16.94 9.27
C VAL A 80 8.07 15.69 9.93
N TRP A 81 9.21 15.23 9.43
CA TRP A 81 9.93 14.06 9.96
C TRP A 81 11.27 14.44 10.58
N THR A 82 11.52 13.97 11.80
CA THR A 82 12.75 14.26 12.54
C THR A 82 13.60 13.00 12.66
N PHE A 83 14.74 12.97 11.96
CA PHE A 83 15.72 11.88 12.02
C PHE A 83 17.14 12.44 12.30
N PRO A 84 17.98 11.73 13.07
CA PRO A 84 19.35 12.14 13.27
C PRO A 84 20.14 12.04 11.96
N THR A 85 21.06 12.99 11.75
CA THR A 85 21.97 12.94 10.60
C THR A 85 22.95 11.78 10.73
N VAL A 86 23.40 11.25 9.59
CA VAL A 86 24.42 10.21 9.58
C VAL A 86 25.75 10.82 10.01
N GLN A 87 26.39 10.25 11.03
CA GLN A 87 27.70 10.71 11.50
C GLN A 87 28.77 10.60 10.41
N ALA A 88 29.79 11.45 10.47
CA ALA A 88 30.92 11.38 9.53
C ALA A 88 31.80 10.16 9.83
N ARG A 89 32.32 9.51 8.78
CA ARG A 89 33.27 8.40 8.86
C ARG A 89 34.08 8.33 7.58
N ASP A 90 35.26 7.71 7.63
CA ASP A 90 36.10 7.54 6.45
C ASP A 90 35.44 6.65 5.40
N GLY A 91 35.55 7.04 4.13
CA GLY A 91 34.92 6.32 3.01
C GLY A 91 33.40 6.46 2.93
N LYS A 92 32.79 7.37 3.69
CA LYS A 92 31.34 7.65 3.64
C LYS A 92 30.94 8.33 2.34
N HIS A 93 29.74 8.00 1.84
CA HIS A 93 29.11 8.77 0.78
C HIS A 93 28.75 10.19 1.28
N PRO A 94 29.10 11.26 0.53
CA PRO A 94 28.87 12.64 0.98
C PRO A 94 27.43 12.93 1.41
N CYS A 95 26.46 12.41 0.65
CA CYS A 95 25.02 12.61 0.85
C CYS A 95 24.28 11.37 1.37
N GLU A 96 24.89 10.59 2.27
CA GLU A 96 24.25 9.41 2.87
C GLU A 96 23.01 9.80 3.70
N LYS A 97 21.87 9.17 3.39
CA LYS A 97 20.61 9.37 4.11
C LYS A 97 20.51 8.42 5.32
N PRO A 98 19.91 8.84 6.45
CA PRO A 98 19.74 7.97 7.62
C PRO A 98 18.90 6.72 7.31
N LEU A 99 19.39 5.53 7.69
CA LEU A 99 18.69 4.27 7.41
C LEU A 99 17.29 4.22 8.04
N ALA A 100 17.11 4.78 9.23
CA ALA A 100 15.80 4.85 9.90
C ALA A 100 14.77 5.63 9.06
N MET A 101 15.20 6.72 8.43
CA MET A 101 14.35 7.50 7.51
C MET A 101 13.98 6.67 6.28
N MET A 102 14.94 5.94 5.71
CA MET A 102 14.68 5.10 4.53
C MET A 102 13.72 3.94 4.84
N ARG A 103 13.85 3.32 6.03
CA ARG A 103 12.91 2.30 6.51
C ARG A 103 11.50 2.86 6.64
N HIS A 104 11.36 4.04 7.25
CA HIS A 104 10.07 4.71 7.36
C HIS A 104 9.44 4.94 5.98
N ILE A 105 10.19 5.46 5.01
CA ILE A 105 9.71 5.68 3.62
C ILE A 105 9.23 4.37 2.98
N VAL A 106 10.04 3.31 3.04
CA VAL A 106 9.71 2.01 2.47
C VAL A 106 8.46 1.42 3.14
N GLU A 107 8.35 1.53 4.45
CA GLU A 107 7.22 1.01 5.22
C GLU A 107 5.90 1.65 4.83
N VAL A 108 5.86 2.98 4.79
CA VAL A 108 4.63 3.71 4.51
C VAL A 108 4.25 3.64 3.04
N SER A 109 5.22 3.46 2.13
CA SER A 109 5.02 3.57 0.68
C SER A 109 4.99 2.24 -0.08
N SER A 110 5.13 1.10 0.60
CA SER A 110 5.15 -0.22 -0.05
C SER A 110 4.58 -1.33 0.83
N ARG A 111 4.05 -2.39 0.20
CA ARG A 111 3.64 -3.63 0.86
C ARG A 111 4.82 -4.60 0.94
N PRO A 112 4.83 -5.53 1.92
CA PRO A 112 5.79 -6.64 1.91
C PRO A 112 5.78 -7.39 0.57
N GLY A 113 6.96 -7.69 0.02
CA GLY A 113 7.10 -8.33 -1.29
C GLY A 113 7.06 -7.41 -2.51
N ASP A 114 6.66 -6.14 -2.36
CA ASP A 114 6.73 -5.15 -3.45
C ASP A 114 8.17 -4.91 -3.93
N LEU A 115 8.29 -4.39 -5.15
CA LEU A 115 9.56 -3.95 -5.72
C LEU A 115 9.79 -2.46 -5.47
N VAL A 116 10.94 -2.13 -4.87
CA VAL A 116 11.41 -0.76 -4.66
C VAL A 116 12.50 -0.45 -5.68
N LEU A 117 12.37 0.67 -6.38
CA LEU A 117 13.36 1.17 -7.34
C LEU A 117 14.01 2.45 -6.81
N ASP A 118 15.34 2.49 -6.78
CA ASP A 118 16.11 3.71 -6.52
C ASP A 118 17.13 3.97 -7.64
N PRO A 119 16.82 4.85 -8.61
CA PRO A 119 17.72 5.12 -9.73
C PRO A 119 18.95 5.97 -9.35
N PHE A 120 19.05 6.41 -8.09
CA PHE A 120 20.16 7.20 -7.55
C PHE A 120 20.61 6.61 -6.20
N ALA A 121 20.91 5.31 -6.21
CA ALA A 121 21.08 4.52 -5.00
C ALA A 121 22.18 5.05 -4.08
N GLY A 122 23.27 5.63 -4.62
CA GLY A 122 24.37 6.20 -3.85
C GLY A 122 24.87 5.24 -2.78
N SER A 123 24.81 5.65 -1.51
CA SER A 123 25.15 4.80 -0.35
C SER A 123 24.29 3.54 -0.15
N GLY A 124 23.20 3.38 -0.88
CA GLY A 124 22.35 2.18 -0.85
C GLY A 124 21.28 2.12 0.24
N GLY A 125 21.06 3.20 0.98
CA GLY A 125 20.14 3.21 2.13
C GLY A 125 18.71 2.74 1.79
N THR A 126 18.21 3.05 0.59
CA THR A 126 16.91 2.59 0.10
C THR A 126 16.88 1.08 -0.10
N LEU A 127 17.90 0.52 -0.76
CA LEU A 127 17.97 -0.92 -1.07
C LEU A 127 18.19 -1.76 0.19
N GLU A 128 19.02 -1.25 1.11
CA GLU A 128 19.24 -1.83 2.43
C GLU A 128 17.91 -1.86 3.23
N ALA A 129 17.20 -0.74 3.30
CA ALA A 129 15.90 -0.66 3.95
C ALA A 129 14.87 -1.61 3.33
N ALA A 130 14.76 -1.64 1.99
CA ALA A 130 13.86 -2.54 1.28
C ALA A 130 14.15 -4.01 1.59
N SER A 131 15.44 -4.41 1.56
CA SER A 131 15.87 -5.78 1.87
C SER A 131 15.51 -6.19 3.30
N ILE A 132 15.87 -5.37 4.29
CA ILE A 132 15.56 -5.62 5.72
C ILE A 132 14.05 -5.78 5.94
N MET A 133 13.25 -4.98 5.22
CA MET A 133 11.80 -4.97 5.35
C MET A 133 11.10 -6.01 4.47
N GLY A 134 11.85 -6.89 3.79
CA GLY A 134 11.29 -7.97 2.99
C GLY A 134 10.63 -7.52 1.69
N ARG A 135 11.11 -6.42 1.10
CA ARG A 135 10.78 -5.97 -0.26
C ARG A 135 11.88 -6.41 -1.22
N LYS A 136 11.54 -6.52 -2.51
CA LYS A 136 12.53 -6.62 -3.58
C LYS A 136 13.09 -5.23 -3.87
N ALA A 137 14.33 -5.13 -4.32
CA ALA A 137 14.95 -3.84 -4.58
C ALA A 137 15.82 -3.87 -5.84
N ILE A 138 15.73 -2.81 -6.64
CA ILE A 138 16.55 -2.51 -7.81
C ILE A 138 17.11 -1.11 -7.59
N GLY A 139 18.39 -0.90 -7.87
CA GLY A 139 18.94 0.43 -7.71
C GLY A 139 20.23 0.66 -8.47
N CYS A 140 20.26 1.77 -9.19
CA CYS A 140 21.35 2.17 -10.07
C CYS A 140 22.19 3.29 -9.46
N ASP A 141 23.48 3.29 -9.78
CA ASP A 141 24.36 4.44 -9.58
C ASP A 141 25.39 4.50 -10.73
N THR A 142 25.85 5.71 -11.06
CA THR A 142 26.83 5.90 -12.14
C THR A 142 28.26 5.64 -11.66
N ASP A 143 28.52 5.72 -10.36
CA ASP A 143 29.82 5.44 -9.77
C ASP A 143 29.92 3.95 -9.35
N PRO A 144 30.75 3.14 -10.02
CA PRO A 144 30.89 1.72 -9.70
C PRO A 144 31.36 1.45 -8.25
N ARG A 145 31.99 2.42 -7.58
CA ARG A 145 32.41 2.29 -6.18
C ARG A 145 31.20 2.19 -5.26
N TYR A 146 30.15 2.97 -5.53
CA TYR A 146 28.92 2.92 -4.75
C TYR A 146 28.15 1.63 -5.01
N CYS A 147 28.03 1.19 -6.27
CA CYS A 147 27.41 -0.10 -6.58
C CYS A 147 28.03 -1.26 -5.77
N ARG A 148 29.36 -1.35 -5.72
CA ARG A 148 30.08 -2.36 -4.94
C ARG A 148 29.83 -2.23 -3.43
N MET A 149 29.77 -1.00 -2.92
CA MET A 149 29.49 -0.74 -1.51
C MET A 149 28.08 -1.22 -1.13
N VAL A 150 27.09 -0.92 -1.97
CA VAL A 150 25.70 -1.31 -1.76
C VAL A 150 25.52 -2.83 -1.85
N GLU A 151 26.16 -3.47 -2.83
CA GLU A 151 26.15 -4.93 -2.97
C GLU A 151 26.65 -5.62 -1.70
N SER A 152 27.78 -5.15 -1.14
CA SER A 152 28.33 -5.68 0.12
C SER A 152 27.34 -5.54 1.28
N ARG A 153 26.73 -4.36 1.45
CA ARG A 153 25.73 -4.09 2.50
C ARG A 153 24.50 -4.99 2.38
N VAL A 154 23.90 -5.06 1.19
CA VAL A 154 22.68 -5.83 0.97
C VAL A 154 22.93 -7.32 1.19
N ARG A 155 24.08 -7.85 0.74
CA ARG A 155 24.48 -9.25 0.99
C ARG A 155 24.63 -9.56 2.48
N SER A 156 25.23 -8.66 3.26
CA SER A 156 25.34 -8.84 4.71
C SER A 156 24.00 -8.80 5.45
N SER A 157 22.95 -8.23 4.84
CA SER A 157 21.61 -8.09 5.44
C SER A 157 20.73 -9.35 5.37
N GLY A 158 21.24 -10.46 4.80
CA GLY A 158 20.69 -11.80 5.03
C GLY A 158 19.53 -12.26 4.14
N ARG A 159 19.29 -11.65 2.97
CA ARG A 159 18.37 -12.18 1.94
C ARG A 159 19.08 -12.42 0.61
N LEU A 160 18.73 -13.53 -0.05
CA LEU A 160 19.24 -13.92 -1.38
C LEU A 160 19.01 -12.79 -2.39
N TRP A 161 20.10 -12.28 -2.95
CA TRP A 161 20.10 -11.24 -3.97
C TRP A 161 20.55 -11.87 -5.29
N GLU A 162 19.72 -11.80 -6.33
CA GLU A 162 20.06 -12.27 -7.67
C GLU A 162 20.64 -11.11 -8.48
N HIS A 163 21.86 -11.28 -8.98
CA HIS A 163 22.58 -10.30 -9.77
C HIS A 163 22.29 -10.48 -11.26
N SER A 164 21.92 -9.42 -11.97
CA SER A 164 21.94 -9.38 -13.44
C SER A 164 23.27 -8.79 -13.91
N SER A 165 24.12 -9.62 -14.51
CA SER A 165 25.50 -9.30 -14.90
C SER A 165 25.63 -8.48 -16.20
N ASN A 166 24.57 -7.82 -16.66
CA ASN A 166 24.60 -7.03 -17.90
C ASN A 166 24.81 -5.53 -17.64
N GLY A 167 26.00 -5.21 -17.14
CA GLY A 167 26.79 -4.02 -17.51
C GLY A 167 26.29 -2.59 -17.24
N GLN A 168 25.00 -2.26 -17.20
CA GLN A 168 24.54 -0.85 -17.11
C GLN A 168 23.20 -0.62 -16.39
N ALA A 169 22.59 -1.62 -15.76
CA ALA A 169 21.42 -1.43 -14.90
C ALA A 169 21.43 -2.45 -13.76
N TRP A 170 21.16 -1.97 -12.55
CA TRP A 170 21.20 -2.71 -11.28
C TRP A 170 19.86 -2.61 -10.57
#